data_AF-A0A0B4XI04-F1
#
_entry.id   AF-A0A0B4XI04-F1
#
_cell.length_a   1.000
_cell.length_b   1.000
_cell.length_c   1.000
_cell.angle_alpha   90.00
_cell.angle_beta   90.00
_cell.angle_gamma   90.00
#
_symmetry.space_group_name_H-M   'P 1'
#
loop_
_entity.id
_entity.type
_entity.pdbx_description
1 polymer ?
#
loop_
_entity_poly.entity_id
_entity_poly.type
_entity_poly.pdbx_seq_one_letter_code
_entity_poly.pdbx_strand_id
1 'polypeptide(L)'
;MTQQRADSLEFLHALGLLYCRAGHLERGLVFLLLAARMAPENVSILHSLADAFVETDAGTRAIASIDRIGEISKETDPDLARLRSRAHWLRGQEDQARDAFKAYLQARAAK
;
A
#
# COMPACT_ATOMS: atom_id res chain seq x y z
N MET A 1 4.10 26.27 -12.28
CA MET A 1 2.88 25.48 -11.98
C MET A 1 3.16 24.04 -11.51
N THR A 2 4.34 23.47 -11.78
CA THR A 2 4.71 22.10 -11.35
C THR A 2 5.03 21.99 -9.87
N GLN A 3 5.69 22.99 -9.27
CA GLN A 3 6.11 22.96 -7.87
C GLN A 3 4.91 22.89 -6.89
N GLN A 4 3.94 23.79 -7.04
CA GLN A 4 2.75 23.80 -6.18
C GLN A 4 1.96 22.48 -6.22
N ARG A 5 1.96 21.79 -7.37
CA ARG A 5 1.31 20.48 -7.52
C ARG A 5 2.11 19.37 -6.82
N ALA A 6 3.43 19.43 -6.86
CA ALA A 6 4.31 18.51 -6.13
C ALA A 6 4.17 18.71 -4.62
N ASP A 7 4.21 19.95 -4.14
CA ASP A 7 4.05 20.28 -2.71
C ASP A 7 2.68 19.82 -2.19
N SER A 8 1.62 20.01 -3.00
CA SER A 8 0.27 19.53 -2.66
C SER A 8 0.19 18.01 -2.59
N LEU A 9 0.89 17.30 -3.50
CA LEU A 9 0.94 15.84 -3.52
C LEU A 9 1.62 15.30 -2.26
N GLU A 10 2.79 15.84 -1.93
CA GLU A 10 3.56 15.46 -0.74
C GLU A 10 2.77 15.74 0.53
N PHE A 11 2.12 16.92 0.61
CA PHE A 11 1.28 17.28 1.75
C PHE A 11 0.11 16.31 1.95
N LEU A 12 -0.63 15.98 0.89
CA LEU A 12 -1.75 15.02 0.97
C LEU A 12 -1.27 13.63 1.38
N HIS A 13 -0.15 13.16 0.84
CA HIS A 13 0.42 11.87 1.20
C HIS A 13 0.84 11.82 2.67
N ALA A 14 1.57 12.84 3.15
CA ALA A 14 2.00 12.95 4.54
C ALA A 14 0.82 13.04 5.50
N LEU A 15 -0.21 13.82 5.16
CA LEU A 15 -1.42 13.96 5.96
C LEU A 15 -2.19 12.63 6.07
N GLY A 16 -2.31 11.91 4.95
CA GLY A 16 -2.91 10.57 4.93
C GLY A 16 -2.21 9.60 5.86
N LEU A 17 -0.87 9.54 5.80
CA LEU A 17 -0.06 8.72 6.69
C LEU A 17 -0.22 9.11 8.16
N LEU A 18 -0.27 10.41 8.47
CA LEU A 18 -0.42 10.90 9.84
C LEU A 18 -1.77 10.47 10.43
N TYR A 19 -2.86 10.64 9.68
CA TYR A 19 -4.18 10.19 10.13
C TYR A 19 -4.25 8.68 10.31
N CYS A 20 -3.67 7.89 9.41
CA CYS A 20 -3.61 6.43 9.57
C CYS A 20 -2.87 6.04 10.86
N ARG A 21 -1.70 6.64 11.12
CA ARG A 21 -0.92 6.39 12.34
C ARG A 21 -1.62 6.84 13.62
N ALA A 22 -2.46 7.87 13.53
CA ALA A 22 -3.29 8.34 14.63
C ALA A 22 -4.55 7.47 14.87
N GLY A 23 -4.73 6.38 14.11
CA GLY A 23 -5.89 5.48 14.22
C GLY A 23 -7.14 5.97 13.46
N HIS A 24 -7.06 7.12 12.79
CA HIS A 24 -8.14 7.66 11.97
C HIS A 24 -8.05 7.14 10.53
N LEU A 25 -8.12 5.81 10.37
CA LEU A 25 -7.85 5.11 9.12
C LEU A 25 -8.72 5.60 7.96
N GLU A 26 -10.03 5.79 8.16
CA GLU A 26 -10.93 6.27 7.11
C GLU A 26 -10.54 7.66 6.60
N ARG A 27 -10.18 8.58 7.52
CA ARG A 27 -9.74 9.94 7.15
C ARG A 27 -8.41 9.90 6.43
N GLY A 28 -7.47 9.10 6.91
CA GLY A 28 -6.18 8.91 6.26
C GLY A 28 -6.32 8.38 4.84
N LEU A 29 -7.22 7.42 4.65
CA LEU A 29 -7.53 6.84 3.35
C LEU A 29 -8.05 7.87 2.34
N VAL A 30 -8.88 8.83 2.78
CA VAL A 30 -9.35 9.92 1.90
C VAL A 30 -8.18 10.73 1.33
N PHE A 31 -7.22 11.13 2.17
CA PHE A 31 -6.07 11.91 1.71
C PHE A 31 -5.14 11.08 0.79
N LEU A 32 -4.93 9.80 1.10
CA LEU A 32 -4.14 8.90 0.25
C LEU A 32 -4.80 8.68 -1.12
N LEU A 33 -6.14 8.58 -1.17
CA LEU A 33 -6.89 8.45 -2.43
C LEU A 33 -6.80 9.72 -3.27
N LEU A 34 -6.85 10.91 -2.65
CA LEU A 34 -6.63 12.18 -3.34
C LEU A 34 -5.21 12.27 -3.92
N ALA A 35 -4.20 11.88 -3.14
CA ALA A 35 -2.81 11.82 -3.59
C ALA A 35 -2.65 10.86 -4.78
N ALA A 36 -3.25 9.67 -4.72
CA ALA A 36 -3.22 8.69 -5.82
C ALA A 36 -3.96 9.19 -7.06
N ARG A 37 -5.01 10.00 -6.91
CA ARG A 37 -5.68 10.65 -8.05
C ARG A 37 -4.77 11.65 -8.75
N MET A 38 -3.91 12.33 -8.01
CA MET A 38 -2.94 13.30 -8.55
C MET A 38 -1.73 12.63 -9.20
N ALA A 39 -1.28 11.50 -8.65
CA ALA A 39 -0.14 10.72 -9.13
C ALA A 39 -0.43 9.19 -9.04
N PRO A 40 -1.16 8.62 -10.01
CA PRO A 40 -1.65 7.23 -9.94
C PRO A 40 -0.56 6.16 -10.09
N GLU A 41 0.63 6.55 -10.55
CA GLU A 41 1.79 5.67 -10.73
C GLU A 41 2.87 5.89 -9.68
N ASN A 42 2.60 6.71 -8.65
CA ASN A 42 3.55 6.91 -7.58
C ASN A 42 3.54 5.70 -6.63
N VAL A 43 4.62 4.91 -6.70
CA VAL A 43 4.80 3.68 -5.92
C VAL A 43 4.67 3.92 -4.41
N SER A 44 5.17 5.03 -3.88
CA SER A 44 5.11 5.32 -2.44
C SER A 44 3.68 5.55 -1.95
N ILE A 45 2.86 6.23 -2.76
CA ILE A 45 1.44 6.45 -2.48
C ILE A 45 0.66 5.14 -2.61
N LEU A 46 0.92 4.34 -3.65
CA LEU A 46 0.30 3.02 -3.82
C LEU A 46 0.64 2.07 -2.66
N HIS A 47 1.88 2.10 -2.17
CA HIS A 47 2.29 1.32 -1.01
C HIS A 47 1.52 1.76 0.24
N SER A 48 1.38 3.07 0.45
CA SER A 48 0.62 3.62 1.58
C SER A 48 -0.87 3.26 1.49
N LEU A 49 -1.44 3.24 0.29
CA LEU A 49 -2.81 2.75 0.06
C LEU A 49 -2.94 1.25 0.34
N ALA A 50 -1.99 0.44 -0.08
CA ALA A 50 -2.01 -1.01 0.18
C ALA A 50 -2.05 -1.29 1.69
N ASP A 51 -1.20 -0.61 2.46
CA ASP A 51 -1.18 -0.71 3.93
C ASP A 51 -2.52 -0.24 4.54
N ALA A 52 -3.01 0.95 4.15
CA ALA A 52 -4.28 1.48 4.66
C ALA A 52 -5.49 0.59 4.30
N PHE A 53 -5.50 -0.03 3.11
CA PHE A 53 -6.55 -0.99 2.73
C PHE A 53 -6.48 -2.27 3.54
N VAL A 54 -5.28 -2.74 3.88
CA VAL A 54 -5.12 -3.90 4.79
C VAL A 54 -5.61 -3.57 6.20
N GLU A 55 -5.33 -2.38 6.72
CA GLU A 55 -5.81 -1.96 8.06
C GLU A 55 -7.31 -1.67 8.11
N THR A 56 -7.97 -1.47 6.97
CA THR A 56 -9.42 -1.23 6.87
C THR A 56 -10.20 -2.43 6.31
N ASP A 57 -9.61 -3.63 6.37
CA ASP A 57 -10.19 -4.90 5.90
C ASP A 57 -10.59 -4.91 4.41
N ALA A 58 -10.06 -3.98 3.62
CA ALA A 58 -10.32 -3.84 2.19
C ALA A 58 -9.35 -4.68 1.33
N GLY A 59 -9.26 -5.98 1.61
CA GLY A 59 -8.27 -6.90 1.01
C GLY A 59 -8.19 -6.89 -0.52
N THR A 60 -9.33 -6.79 -1.22
CA THR A 60 -9.36 -6.70 -2.69
C THR A 60 -8.66 -5.44 -3.22
N ARG A 61 -8.85 -4.30 -2.55
CA ARG A 61 -8.23 -3.03 -2.94
C ARG A 61 -6.75 -2.98 -2.60
N ALA A 62 -6.36 -3.64 -1.51
CA ALA A 62 -4.95 -3.83 -1.16
C ALA A 62 -4.22 -4.60 -2.27
N ILE A 63 -4.74 -5.76 -2.70
CA ILE A 63 -4.15 -6.55 -3.78
C ILE A 63 -4.02 -5.74 -5.07
N ALA A 64 -5.08 -5.02 -5.47
CA ALA A 64 -5.02 -4.18 -6.67
C ALA A 64 -3.91 -3.11 -6.60
N SER A 65 -3.68 -2.52 -5.42
CA SER A 65 -2.62 -1.54 -5.21
C SER A 65 -1.22 -2.19 -5.29
N ILE A 66 -1.06 -3.38 -4.71
CA ILE A 66 0.20 -4.14 -4.73
C ILE A 66 0.54 -4.61 -6.16
N ASP A 67 -0.45 -5.10 -6.90
CA ASP A 67 -0.27 -5.55 -8.27
C ASP A 67 0.13 -4.37 -9.16
N ARG A 68 -0.49 -3.20 -8.97
CA ARG A 68 -0.11 -1.97 -9.68
C ARG A 68 1.33 -1.55 -9.39
N ILE A 69 1.82 -1.73 -8.16
CA ILE A 69 3.23 -1.47 -7.83
C ILE A 69 4.15 -2.40 -8.63
N GLY A 70 3.82 -3.69 -8.72
CA GLY A 70 4.61 -4.67 -9.48
C GLY A 70 4.62 -4.43 -11.00
N GLU A 71 3.59 -3.78 -11.54
CA GLU A 71 3.56 -3.33 -12.94
C GLU A 71 4.52 -2.15 -13.19
N ILE A 72 4.68 -1.26 -12.21
CA ILE A 72 5.48 -0.03 -12.33
C ILE A 72 6.94 -0.28 -11.96
N SER A 73 7.18 -1.01 -10.87
CA SER A 73 8.50 -1.29 -10.33
C SER A 73 8.77 -2.80 -10.34
N LYS A 74 9.96 -3.17 -10.83
CA LYS A 74 10.47 -4.55 -10.74
C LYS A 74 11.23 -4.79 -9.44
N GLU A 75 11.32 -3.80 -8.57
CA GLU A 75 12.03 -3.92 -7.32
C GLU A 75 11.24 -4.79 -6.34
N THR A 76 11.92 -5.79 -5.78
CA THR A 76 11.34 -6.67 -4.79
C THR A 76 11.37 -5.97 -3.43
N ASP A 77 10.22 -5.44 -3.02
CA ASP A 77 10.02 -4.94 -1.66
C ASP A 77 9.47 -6.08 -0.78
N PRO A 78 10.24 -6.57 0.22
CA PRO A 78 9.76 -7.60 1.14
C PRO A 78 8.46 -7.18 1.87
N ASP A 79 8.28 -5.90 2.18
CA ASP A 79 7.09 -5.44 2.90
C ASP A 79 5.81 -5.60 2.06
N LEU A 80 5.90 -5.54 0.73
CA LEU A 80 4.77 -5.84 -0.15
C LEU A 80 4.35 -7.31 -0.08
N ALA A 81 5.29 -8.25 0.12
CA ALA A 81 4.95 -9.67 0.29
C ALA A 81 4.17 -9.90 1.60
N ARG A 82 4.55 -9.19 2.68
CA ARG A 82 3.82 -9.19 3.95
C ARG A 82 2.40 -8.64 3.78
N LEU A 83 2.25 -7.50 3.08
CA LEU A 83 0.94 -6.90 2.82
C LEU A 83 0.06 -7.78 1.93
N ARG A 84 0.65 -8.41 0.90
CA ARG A 84 -0.05 -9.34 0.00
C ARG A 84 -0.58 -10.54 0.76
N SER A 85 0.22 -11.11 1.68
CA SER A 85 -0.23 -12.19 2.56
C SER A 85 -1.46 -11.80 3.38
N ARG A 86 -1.40 -10.65 4.07
CA ARG A 86 -2.52 -10.17 4.90
C ARG A 86 -3.76 -9.86 4.06
N ALA A 87 -3.59 -9.32 2.86
CA ALA A 87 -4.70 -9.05 1.95
C ALA A 87 -5.37 -10.34 1.41
N HIS A 88 -4.61 -11.40 1.14
CA HIS A 88 -5.18 -12.72 0.80
C HIS A 88 -5.91 -13.35 1.98
N TRP A 89 -5.37 -13.21 3.19
CA TRP A 89 -6.03 -13.66 4.41
C TRP A 89 -7.42 -13.02 4.58
N LEU A 90 -7.50 -11.69 4.42
CA LEU A 90 -8.77 -10.94 4.48
C LEU A 90 -9.79 -11.39 3.41
N ARG A 91 -9.33 -11.94 2.29
CA ARG A 91 -10.16 -12.48 1.21
C ARG A 91 -10.57 -13.95 1.43
N GLY A 92 -10.14 -14.58 2.53
CA GLY A 92 -10.35 -16.00 2.80
C GLY A 92 -9.48 -16.93 1.94
N GLN A 93 -8.42 -16.41 1.31
CA GLN A 93 -7.54 -17.15 0.41
C GLN A 93 -6.30 -17.64 1.16
N GLU A 94 -6.50 -18.58 2.09
CA GLU A 94 -5.45 -19.01 3.03
C GLU A 94 -4.20 -19.54 2.35
N ASP A 95 -4.33 -20.32 1.28
CA ASP A 95 -3.16 -20.91 0.60
C ASP A 95 -2.28 -19.83 -0.02
N GLN A 96 -2.90 -18.85 -0.70
CA GLN A 96 -2.20 -17.70 -1.25
C GLN A 96 -1.57 -16.82 -0.16
N ALA A 97 -2.25 -16.69 0.99
CA ALA A 97 -1.72 -15.97 2.13
C ALA A 97 -0.46 -16.65 2.71
N ARG A 98 -0.48 -17.99 2.83
CA ARG A 98 0.66 -18.79 3.29
C ARG A 98 1.85 -18.68 2.34
N ASP A 99 1.60 -18.81 1.04
CA ASP A 99 2.65 -18.70 0.03
C ASP A 99 3.33 -17.33 0.03
N ALA A 100 2.53 -16.25 0.08
CA ALA A 100 3.05 -14.89 0.16
C ALA A 100 3.83 -14.64 1.47
N PHE A 101 3.38 -15.19 2.60
CA PHE A 101 4.10 -15.06 3.87
C PHE A 101 5.42 -15.82 3.86
N LYS A 102 5.46 -17.01 3.24
CA LYS A 102 6.69 -17.77 3.06
C LYS A 102 7.71 -16.99 2.22
N ALA A 103 7.27 -16.36 1.13
CA ALA A 103 8.11 -15.49 0.31
C ALA A 103 8.67 -14.31 1.13
N TYR A 104 7.85 -13.68 1.97
CA TYR A 104 8.29 -12.62 2.89
C TYR A 104 9.40 -13.10 3.84
N LEU A 105 9.20 -14.25 4.50
CA LEU A 105 10.19 -14.82 5.42
C LEU A 105 11.52 -15.15 4.72
N GLN A 106 11.46 -15.71 3.51
CA GLN A 106 12.64 -16.03 2.72
C GLN A 106 13.43 -14.75 2.34
N ALA A 107 12.74 -13.71 1.88
CA ALA A 107 13.37 -12.43 1.54
C ALA A 107 14.02 -11.75 2.76
N ARG A 108 13.37 -11.83 3.93
CA ARG A 108 13.91 -11.28 5.18
C ARG A 108 15.12 -12.06 5.69
N ALA A 109 15.16 -13.38 5.51
CA ALA A 109 16.26 -14.23 5.94
C ALA A 109 17.51 -14.11 5.05
N ALA A 110 17.36 -13.62 3.82
CA ALA A 110 18.45 -13.44 2.85
C ALA A 110 19.20 -12.10 2.99
N LYS A 111 18.88 -11.29 4.01
CA LYS A 111 19.42 -9.96 4.28
C LYS A 111 20.19 -9.94 5.59
#